data_AF-A0A6A7KTZ2-F1
#
_entry.id   AF-A0A6A7KTZ2-F1
#
_cell.length_a   1.000
_cell.length_b   1.000
_cell.length_c   1.000
_cell.angle_alpha   90.00
_cell.angle_beta   90.00
_cell.angle_gamma   90.00
#
_symmetry.space_group_name_H-M   'P 1'
#
loop_
_entity.id
_entity.type
_entity.pdbx_description
1 polymer ?
#
loop_
_entity_poly.entity_id
_entity_poly.type
_entity_poly.pdbx_seq_one_letter_code
_entity_poly.pdbx_strand_id
1 'polypeptide(L)'
;MEGALHLTGITIVVLAAMICGMAMTAVRQPPVIGYIFAGMILGPSGLQLVHDREQVTTLAELGVLMLLFFIGMELSLRSFRRMWRLAILTTLIQIGASAGAMFLLMPLLGWPIEQAVLFGFVIALSSTAVAVRMLEDIGELRTRAGRITVGVLIAQDLAVAPMLLIIGGMSGGGFSYWLIVKVAAAVAILTGAILFLSGRRKINLFFASLLTTKPDLVPVTALCLCFGFAAVAGLTGLSPPFGAFLAGLLVGSSAQRQPLYEMAKPIESILMMAFFLSIGLLIDLAFLWENLGVVVLLWLFITVFKTALNTTALHLMGERWPVAFLSSAVLAQIGEFSFVLGGAAMDRWIIGTEIHRLIVAVTVLSLISSPLYLATARRVQQRALHPVDSLKDVLLHVYSREWVATRKATAGVLLAASRVIGSTQKVRVKFAVARAAASGAESESADLTTAEGASSDDADPGTGALPGRPRRGRGRSWPRTMGRAGRRGSGDN
;
A
#
# COMPACT_ATOMS: atom_id res chain seq x y z
N MET A 1 25.25 -24.02 3.80
CA MET A 1 24.82 -22.98 4.77
C MET A 1 24.27 -21.73 4.09
N GLU A 2 24.72 -21.37 2.88
CA GLU A 2 24.18 -20.23 2.10
C GLU A 2 22.67 -20.32 1.82
N GLY A 3 22.15 -21.49 1.41
CA GLY A 3 20.70 -21.67 1.18
C GLY A 3 19.79 -21.46 2.40
N ALA A 4 20.30 -21.67 3.63
CA ALA A 4 19.54 -21.44 4.85
C ALA A 4 19.42 -19.93 5.19
N LEU A 5 20.43 -19.12 4.82
CA LEU A 5 20.35 -17.66 4.97
C LEU A 5 19.28 -17.06 4.05
N HIS A 6 19.16 -17.55 2.80
CA HIS A 6 18.17 -17.02 1.84
C HIS A 6 16.72 -17.27 2.28
N LEU A 7 16.40 -18.48 2.76
CA LEU A 7 15.06 -18.80 3.29
C LEU A 7 14.71 -17.97 4.54
N THR A 8 15.71 -17.71 5.39
CA THR A 8 15.54 -16.88 6.59
C THR A 8 15.22 -15.44 6.19
N GLY A 9 15.92 -14.88 5.20
CA GLY A 9 15.67 -13.53 4.67
C GLY A 9 14.25 -13.37 4.12
N ILE A 10 13.79 -14.32 3.30
CA ILE A 10 12.41 -14.32 2.76
C ILE A 10 11.39 -14.39 3.90
N THR A 11 11.63 -15.21 4.92
CA THR A 11 10.74 -15.33 6.08
C THR A 11 10.63 -14.01 6.85
N ILE A 12 11.77 -13.33 7.09
CA ILE A 12 11.80 -12.00 7.73
C ILE A 12 11.03 -10.98 6.90
N VAL A 13 11.21 -11.00 5.57
CA VAL A 13 10.52 -10.13 4.62
C VAL A 13 9.00 -10.29 4.72
N VAL A 14 8.50 -11.54 4.68
CA VAL A 14 7.06 -11.83 4.77
C VAL A 14 6.50 -11.44 6.14
N LEU A 15 7.23 -11.71 7.23
CA LEU A 15 6.81 -11.32 8.58
C LEU A 15 6.73 -9.80 8.72
N ALA A 16 7.73 -9.06 8.26
CA ALA A 16 7.72 -7.61 8.29
C ALA A 16 6.57 -7.03 7.46
N ALA A 17 6.34 -7.56 6.24
CA ALA A 17 5.25 -7.17 5.38
C ALA A 17 3.87 -7.43 6.03
N MET A 18 3.70 -8.59 6.67
CA MET A 18 2.49 -8.91 7.43
C MET A 18 2.26 -7.92 8.58
N ILE A 19 3.27 -7.70 9.43
CA ILE A 19 3.17 -6.80 10.60
C ILE A 19 2.85 -5.37 10.14
N CYS A 20 3.58 -4.85 9.15
CA CYS A 20 3.35 -3.50 8.64
C CYS A 20 1.99 -3.37 7.93
N GLY A 21 1.58 -4.39 7.16
CA GLY A 21 0.27 -4.45 6.52
C GLY A 21 -0.89 -4.45 7.53
N MET A 22 -0.76 -5.24 8.61
CA MET A 22 -1.71 -5.24 9.72
C MET A 22 -1.75 -3.89 10.43
N ALA A 23 -0.59 -3.27 10.67
CA ALA A 23 -0.50 -1.95 11.29
C ALA A 23 -1.23 -0.89 10.45
N MET A 24 -1.01 -0.86 9.13
CA MET A 24 -1.72 0.07 8.23
C MET A 24 -3.22 -0.20 8.19
N THR A 25 -3.63 -1.47 8.15
CA THR A 25 -5.05 -1.84 8.19
C THR A 25 -5.71 -1.36 9.49
N ALA A 26 -5.00 -1.42 10.62
CA ALA A 26 -5.50 -0.94 11.91
C ALA A 26 -5.76 0.58 11.94
N VAL A 27 -4.96 1.38 11.21
CA VAL A 27 -5.21 2.83 11.01
C VAL A 27 -6.11 3.13 9.79
N ARG A 28 -6.84 2.13 9.28
CA ARG A 28 -7.76 2.24 8.13
C ARG A 28 -7.08 2.67 6.82
N GLN A 29 -5.81 2.32 6.67
CA GLN A 29 -5.05 2.50 5.44
C GLN A 29 -4.95 1.17 4.67
N PRO A 30 -4.80 1.19 3.34
CA PRO A 30 -4.60 -0.03 2.56
C PRO A 30 -3.33 -0.80 3.02
N PRO A 31 -3.37 -2.14 3.06
CA PRO A 31 -2.23 -2.97 3.48
C PRO A 31 -1.00 -2.78 2.58
N VAL A 32 -1.22 -2.44 1.30
CA VAL A 32 -0.21 -2.07 0.31
C VAL A 32 0.79 -1.03 0.84
N ILE A 33 0.30 -0.01 1.56
CA ILE A 33 1.16 1.02 2.16
C ILE A 33 2.10 0.37 3.20
N GLY A 34 1.62 -0.64 3.92
CA GLY A 34 2.41 -1.39 4.89
C GLY A 34 3.51 -2.21 4.23
N TYR A 35 3.28 -2.76 3.04
CA TYR A 35 4.31 -3.49 2.28
C TYR A 35 5.44 -2.55 1.83
N ILE A 36 5.10 -1.32 1.41
CA ILE A 36 6.09 -0.28 1.12
C ILE A 36 6.90 0.08 2.38
N PHE A 37 6.24 0.26 3.53
CA PHE A 37 6.93 0.50 4.81
C PHE A 37 7.86 -0.65 5.21
N ALA A 38 7.43 -1.91 5.00
CA ALA A 38 8.29 -3.06 5.25
C ALA A 38 9.54 -3.03 4.35
N GLY A 39 9.39 -2.68 3.07
CA GLY A 39 10.52 -2.47 2.17
C GLY A 39 11.44 -1.33 2.64
N MET A 40 10.90 -0.21 3.10
CA MET A 40 11.71 0.90 3.64
C MET A 40 12.52 0.47 4.88
N ILE A 41 11.88 -0.27 5.79
CA ILE A 41 12.52 -0.76 7.03
C ILE A 41 13.59 -1.79 6.73
N LEU A 42 13.32 -2.73 5.82
CA LEU A 42 14.25 -3.82 5.49
C LEU A 42 15.32 -3.41 4.46
N GLY A 43 15.08 -2.32 3.76
CA GLY A 43 15.91 -1.82 2.68
C GLY A 43 17.17 -1.10 3.15
N PRO A 44 17.91 -0.51 2.19
CA PRO A 44 19.20 0.15 2.42
C PRO A 44 19.13 1.28 3.44
N SER A 45 18.00 1.99 3.47
CA SER A 45 17.74 3.13 4.35
C SER A 45 17.39 2.74 5.79
N GLY A 46 17.13 1.45 6.05
CA GLY A 46 16.71 0.93 7.35
C GLY A 46 17.71 -0.08 7.91
N LEU A 47 17.29 -1.33 8.02
CA LEU A 47 18.04 -2.44 8.62
C LEU A 47 19.03 -3.11 7.66
N GLN A 48 19.00 -2.78 6.37
CA GLN A 48 19.89 -3.34 5.34
C GLN A 48 19.88 -4.87 5.30
N LEU A 49 18.72 -5.50 5.51
CA LEU A 49 18.62 -6.96 5.56
C LEU A 49 18.47 -7.58 4.17
N VAL A 50 17.89 -6.84 3.22
CA VAL A 50 17.67 -7.29 1.84
C VAL A 50 18.80 -6.77 0.94
N HIS A 51 19.70 -7.68 0.55
CA HIS A 51 20.85 -7.38 -0.32
C HIS A 51 20.59 -7.77 -1.78
N ASP A 52 19.82 -8.83 -2.01
CA ASP A 52 19.56 -9.37 -3.35
C ASP A 52 18.36 -8.67 -4.00
N ARG A 53 18.63 -7.53 -4.65
CA ARG A 53 17.60 -6.72 -5.31
C ARG A 53 17.06 -7.38 -6.58
N GLU A 54 17.87 -8.18 -7.27
CA GLU A 54 17.52 -8.76 -8.57
C GLU A 54 16.36 -9.76 -8.43
N GLN A 55 16.42 -10.65 -7.43
CA GLN A 55 15.33 -11.59 -7.15
C GLN A 55 14.02 -10.89 -6.80
N VAL A 56 14.10 -9.79 -6.04
CA VAL A 56 12.93 -9.00 -5.64
C VAL A 56 12.33 -8.26 -6.85
N THR A 57 13.17 -7.77 -7.77
CA THR A 57 12.71 -7.14 -9.02
C THR A 57 11.95 -8.10 -9.91
N THR A 58 12.47 -9.31 -10.14
CA THR A 58 11.77 -10.32 -10.96
C THR A 58 10.40 -10.67 -10.36
N LEU A 59 10.33 -10.81 -9.03
CA LEU A 59 9.07 -11.09 -8.34
C LEU A 59 8.09 -9.90 -8.43
N ALA A 60 8.61 -8.67 -8.42
CA ALA A 60 7.84 -7.44 -8.60
C ALA A 60 7.25 -7.35 -10.01
N GLU A 61 8.00 -7.71 -11.06
CA GLU A 61 7.50 -7.75 -12.45
C GLU A 61 6.34 -8.74 -12.62
N LEU A 62 6.46 -9.94 -12.03
CA LEU A 62 5.36 -10.92 -12.00
C LEU A 62 4.14 -10.36 -11.25
N GLY A 63 4.37 -9.59 -10.19
CA GLY A 63 3.33 -8.84 -9.48
C GLY A 63 2.61 -7.85 -10.38
N VAL A 64 3.32 -7.08 -11.20
CA VAL A 64 2.70 -6.15 -12.16
C VAL A 64 1.84 -6.88 -13.19
N LEU A 65 2.30 -8.02 -13.72
CA LEU A 65 1.50 -8.81 -14.66
C LEU A 65 0.22 -9.32 -14.01
N MET A 66 0.32 -9.87 -12.80
CA MET A 66 -0.83 -10.36 -12.05
C MET A 66 -1.78 -9.23 -11.66
N LEU A 67 -1.28 -8.04 -11.30
CA LEU A 67 -2.08 -6.84 -11.06
C LEU A 67 -2.94 -6.50 -12.28
N LEU A 68 -2.30 -6.37 -13.44
CA LEU A 68 -2.97 -5.99 -14.70
C LEU A 68 -3.98 -7.05 -15.13
N PHE A 69 -3.65 -8.33 -14.92
CA PHE A 69 -4.58 -9.43 -15.12
C PHE A 69 -5.81 -9.35 -14.19
N PHE A 70 -5.59 -9.10 -12.89
CA PHE A 70 -6.68 -8.97 -11.92
C PHE A 70 -7.59 -7.79 -12.20
N ILE A 71 -7.02 -6.64 -12.55
CA ILE A 71 -7.79 -5.48 -12.98
C ILE A 71 -8.66 -5.86 -14.18
N GLY A 72 -8.08 -6.46 -15.22
CA GLY A 72 -8.83 -6.94 -16.38
C GLY A 72 -9.98 -7.88 -15.99
N MET A 73 -9.78 -8.77 -15.02
CA MET A 73 -10.84 -9.66 -14.52
C MET A 73 -11.93 -8.90 -13.76
N GLU A 74 -11.56 -7.91 -12.94
CA GLU A 74 -12.48 -7.13 -12.11
C GLU A 74 -13.35 -6.19 -12.94
N LEU A 75 -12.81 -5.68 -14.06
CA LEU A 75 -13.49 -4.74 -14.95
C LEU A 75 -14.86 -5.25 -15.41
N SER A 76 -15.90 -4.51 -15.01
CA SER A 76 -17.28 -4.81 -15.39
C SER A 76 -17.68 -4.04 -16.65
N LEU A 77 -17.37 -4.59 -17.83
CA LEU A 77 -17.64 -3.97 -19.13
C LEU A 77 -19.09 -3.51 -19.32
N ARG A 78 -20.05 -4.24 -18.73
CA ARG A 78 -21.48 -3.90 -18.77
C ARG A 78 -21.83 -2.67 -17.95
N SER A 79 -21.22 -2.51 -16.77
CA SER A 79 -21.44 -1.34 -15.91
C SER A 79 -20.76 -0.11 -16.51
N PHE A 80 -19.53 -0.28 -16.99
CA PHE A 80 -18.75 0.75 -17.65
C PHE A 80 -19.47 1.35 -18.86
N ARG A 81 -20.15 0.52 -19.67
CA ARG A 81 -20.91 0.96 -20.86
C ARG A 81 -21.98 2.03 -20.59
N ARG A 82 -22.45 2.22 -19.36
CA ARG A 82 -23.42 3.30 -19.06
C ARG A 82 -22.75 4.67 -18.91
N MET A 83 -21.48 4.70 -18.55
CA MET A 83 -20.74 5.94 -18.23
C MET A 83 -19.49 6.12 -19.08
N TRP A 84 -19.21 5.22 -20.01
CA TRP A 84 -17.97 5.18 -20.78
C TRP A 84 -17.64 6.48 -21.50
N ARG A 85 -18.63 7.19 -22.07
CA ARG A 85 -18.38 8.48 -22.76
C ARG A 85 -17.82 9.51 -21.80
N LEU A 86 -18.46 9.65 -20.63
CA LEU A 86 -18.04 10.61 -19.62
C LEU A 86 -16.70 10.20 -19.01
N ALA A 87 -16.54 8.92 -18.66
CA ALA A 87 -15.32 8.38 -18.10
C ALA A 87 -14.12 8.53 -19.04
N ILE A 88 -14.22 8.05 -20.27
CA ILE A 88 -13.12 8.12 -21.26
C ILE A 88 -12.79 9.57 -21.58
N LEU A 89 -13.78 10.43 -21.81
CA LEU A 89 -13.49 11.83 -22.13
C LEU A 89 -12.79 12.54 -20.97
N THR A 90 -13.24 12.31 -19.73
CA THR A 90 -12.57 12.87 -18.54
C THR A 90 -11.13 12.35 -18.44
N THR A 91 -10.92 11.05 -18.61
CA THR A 91 -9.58 10.44 -18.58
C THR A 91 -8.68 10.99 -19.69
N LEU A 92 -9.18 11.14 -20.92
CA LEU A 92 -8.41 11.70 -22.04
C LEU A 92 -8.04 13.16 -21.80
N ILE A 93 -8.97 13.97 -21.27
CA ILE A 93 -8.69 15.35 -20.86
C ILE A 93 -7.63 15.36 -19.77
N GLN A 94 -7.74 14.47 -18.78
CA GLN A 94 -6.78 14.38 -17.68
C GLN A 94 -5.38 13.99 -18.17
N ILE A 95 -5.26 13.01 -19.06
CA ILE A 95 -3.99 12.61 -19.68
C ILE A 95 -3.43 13.76 -20.51
N GLY A 96 -4.23 14.32 -21.42
CA GLY A 96 -3.81 15.37 -22.34
C GLY A 96 -3.40 16.66 -21.63
N ALA A 97 -4.17 17.11 -20.65
CA ALA A 97 -3.86 18.32 -19.89
C ALA A 97 -2.71 18.11 -18.90
N SER A 98 -2.55 16.91 -18.32
CA SER A 98 -1.38 16.61 -17.48
C SER A 98 -0.10 16.55 -18.29
N ALA A 99 -0.11 15.88 -19.45
CA ALA A 99 1.01 15.90 -20.38
C ALA A 99 1.28 17.32 -20.88
N GLY A 100 0.25 18.07 -21.28
CA GLY A 100 0.34 19.47 -21.73
C GLY A 100 0.97 20.38 -20.67
N ALA A 101 0.59 20.24 -19.40
CA ALA A 101 1.20 20.98 -18.30
C ALA A 101 2.70 20.64 -18.19
N MET A 102 3.08 19.37 -18.31
CA MET A 102 4.50 18.98 -18.27
C MET A 102 5.27 19.45 -19.50
N PHE A 103 4.65 19.47 -20.67
CA PHE A 103 5.23 20.06 -21.88
C PHE A 103 5.55 21.55 -21.71
N LEU A 104 4.67 22.31 -21.03
CA LEU A 104 4.92 23.72 -20.74
C LEU A 104 6.04 23.93 -19.70
N LEU A 105 6.18 23.01 -18.74
CA LEU A 105 7.25 23.06 -17.74
C LEU A 105 8.58 22.49 -18.24
N MET A 106 8.57 21.70 -19.31
CA MET A 106 9.74 21.01 -19.87
C MET A 106 10.93 21.96 -20.14
N PRO A 107 10.78 23.15 -20.77
CA PRO A 107 11.90 24.06 -21.01
C PRO A 107 12.49 24.63 -19.72
N LEU A 108 11.68 24.84 -18.69
CA LEU A 108 12.12 25.32 -17.38
C LEU A 108 12.92 24.25 -16.63
N LEU A 109 12.52 22.99 -16.77
CA LEU A 109 13.15 21.85 -16.10
C LEU A 109 14.34 21.28 -16.90
N GLY A 110 14.52 21.69 -18.15
CA GLY A 110 15.53 21.11 -19.05
C GLY A 110 15.26 19.63 -19.37
N TRP A 111 14.02 19.19 -19.24
CA TRP A 111 13.65 17.79 -19.43
C TRP A 111 13.44 17.46 -20.91
N PRO A 112 13.73 16.23 -21.34
CA PRO A 112 13.38 15.76 -22.67
C PRO A 112 11.88 15.38 -22.71
N ILE A 113 11.35 15.22 -23.93
CA ILE A 113 9.92 14.97 -24.17
C ILE A 113 9.42 13.69 -23.50
N GLU A 114 10.27 12.66 -23.44
CA GLU A 114 10.00 11.37 -22.82
C GLU A 114 9.66 11.52 -21.32
N GLN A 115 10.39 12.40 -20.62
CA GLN A 115 10.16 12.68 -19.20
C GLN A 115 8.88 13.49 -19.00
N ALA A 116 8.61 14.48 -19.86
CA ALA A 116 7.36 15.24 -19.80
C ALA A 116 6.12 14.35 -20.01
N VAL A 117 6.17 13.42 -20.97
CA VAL A 117 5.11 12.44 -21.22
C VAL A 117 4.94 11.50 -20.01
N LEU A 118 6.05 10.97 -19.47
CA LEU A 118 6.01 10.11 -18.30
C LEU A 118 5.36 10.79 -17.09
N PHE A 119 5.80 12.00 -16.74
CA PHE A 119 5.21 12.74 -15.62
C PHE A 119 3.76 13.11 -15.89
N GLY A 120 3.41 13.43 -17.14
CA GLY A 120 2.02 13.62 -17.55
C GLY A 120 1.15 12.40 -17.24
N PHE A 121 1.65 11.19 -17.53
CA PHE A 121 0.95 9.95 -17.21
C PHE A 121 0.88 9.70 -15.69
N VAL A 122 1.97 9.89 -14.96
CA VAL A 122 2.01 9.77 -13.49
C VAL A 122 0.98 10.70 -12.84
N ILE A 123 0.90 11.96 -13.27
CA ILE A 123 -0.07 12.93 -12.78
C ILE A 123 -1.50 12.49 -13.16
N ALA A 124 -1.71 11.96 -14.37
CA ALA A 124 -3.03 11.59 -14.82
C ALA A 124 -3.65 10.40 -14.06
N LEU A 125 -2.84 9.49 -13.52
CA LEU A 125 -3.34 8.26 -12.90
C LEU A 125 -3.69 8.44 -11.42
N SER A 126 -4.76 7.80 -10.98
CA SER A 126 -5.24 7.82 -9.59
C SER A 126 -5.36 6.39 -9.07
N SER A 127 -5.18 6.18 -7.76
CA SER A 127 -5.34 4.86 -7.11
C SER A 127 -6.81 4.46 -7.00
N THR A 128 -7.17 3.31 -7.57
CA THR A 128 -8.53 2.79 -7.55
C THR A 128 -8.94 2.31 -6.16
N ALA A 129 -8.08 1.53 -5.49
CA ALA A 129 -8.39 0.96 -4.18
C ALA A 129 -8.60 2.06 -3.11
N VAL A 130 -7.73 3.06 -3.07
CA VAL A 130 -7.82 4.19 -2.13
C VAL A 130 -9.08 5.01 -2.41
N ALA A 131 -9.36 5.34 -3.67
CA ALA A 131 -10.51 6.15 -4.05
C ALA A 131 -11.85 5.45 -3.74
N VAL A 132 -11.98 4.16 -4.06
CA VAL A 132 -13.17 3.36 -3.74
C VAL A 132 -13.37 3.29 -2.23
N ARG A 133 -12.30 3.01 -1.47
CA ARG A 133 -12.40 2.96 -0.01
C ARG A 133 -12.82 4.30 0.60
N MET A 134 -12.25 5.40 0.11
CA MET A 134 -12.63 6.75 0.54
C MET A 134 -14.10 7.05 0.28
N LEU A 135 -14.64 6.61 -0.88
CA LEU A 135 -16.07 6.74 -1.20
C LEU A 135 -16.97 5.87 -0.32
N GLU A 136 -16.53 4.66 0.03
CA GLU A 136 -17.24 3.78 0.97
C GLU A 136 -17.30 4.39 2.36
N ASP A 137 -16.16 4.86 2.88
CA ASP A 137 -16.03 5.42 4.23
C ASP A 137 -16.90 6.67 4.41
N ILE A 138 -17.14 7.44 3.35
CA ILE A 138 -18.02 8.61 3.38
C ILE A 138 -19.46 8.33 2.93
N GLY A 139 -19.78 7.09 2.53
CA GLY A 139 -21.13 6.69 2.07
C GLY A 139 -21.53 7.18 0.68
N GLU A 140 -20.57 7.61 -0.16
CA GLU A 140 -20.83 8.22 -1.49
C GLU A 140 -20.60 7.26 -2.66
N LEU A 141 -20.15 6.02 -2.42
CA LEU A 141 -19.81 5.06 -3.50
C LEU A 141 -20.97 4.82 -4.49
N ARG A 142 -22.20 4.76 -3.99
CA ARG A 142 -23.39 4.47 -4.81
C ARG A 142 -24.04 5.73 -5.40
N THR A 143 -23.56 6.93 -5.07
CA THR A 143 -24.14 8.19 -5.57
C THR A 143 -23.65 8.49 -6.98
N ARG A 144 -24.14 9.59 -7.59
CA ARG A 144 -23.69 9.99 -8.93
C ARG A 144 -22.19 10.30 -8.93
N ALA A 145 -21.69 10.94 -7.88
CA ALA A 145 -20.26 11.23 -7.73
C ALA A 145 -19.43 9.95 -7.66
N GLY A 146 -19.83 8.99 -6.82
CA GLY A 146 -19.15 7.70 -6.70
C GLY A 146 -19.13 6.91 -8.02
N ARG A 147 -20.26 6.87 -8.73
CA ARG A 147 -20.33 6.19 -10.05
C ARG A 147 -19.44 6.86 -11.10
N ILE A 148 -19.41 8.19 -11.17
CA ILE A 148 -18.51 8.93 -12.07
C ILE A 148 -17.05 8.62 -11.73
N THR A 149 -16.68 8.75 -10.45
CA THR A 149 -15.31 8.48 -9.99
C THR A 149 -14.88 7.06 -10.34
N VAL A 150 -15.68 6.04 -10.03
CA VAL A 150 -15.38 4.64 -10.40
C VAL A 150 -15.29 4.47 -11.92
N GLY A 151 -16.15 5.14 -12.69
CA GLY A 151 -16.06 5.14 -14.15
C GLY A 151 -14.73 5.69 -14.66
N VAL A 152 -14.29 6.85 -14.13
CA VAL A 152 -13.00 7.47 -14.50
C VAL A 152 -11.83 6.59 -14.09
N LEU A 153 -11.85 5.99 -12.89
CA LEU A 153 -10.83 5.05 -12.43
C LEU A 153 -10.71 3.85 -13.39
N ILE A 154 -11.83 3.25 -13.80
CA ILE A 154 -11.84 2.17 -14.79
C ILE A 154 -11.22 2.62 -16.12
N ALA A 155 -11.55 3.83 -16.58
CA ALA A 155 -10.99 4.37 -17.82
C ALA A 155 -9.49 4.68 -17.69
N GLN A 156 -9.02 5.11 -16.51
CA GLN A 156 -7.60 5.30 -16.21
C GLN A 156 -6.86 3.96 -16.22
N ASP A 157 -7.39 2.93 -15.54
CA ASP A 157 -6.84 1.57 -15.53
C ASP A 157 -6.71 1.01 -16.95
N LEU A 158 -7.72 1.25 -17.79
CA LEU A 158 -7.69 0.88 -19.21
C LEU A 158 -6.59 1.60 -20.01
N ALA A 159 -6.25 2.83 -19.61
CA ALA A 159 -5.23 3.64 -20.26
C ALA A 159 -3.80 3.28 -19.82
N VAL A 160 -3.61 2.59 -18.69
CA VAL A 160 -2.28 2.18 -18.20
C VAL A 160 -1.54 1.31 -19.23
N ALA A 161 -2.24 0.35 -19.83
CA ALA A 161 -1.63 -0.58 -20.76
C ALA A 161 -1.08 0.11 -22.04
N PRO A 162 -1.82 1.00 -22.75
CA PRO A 162 -1.26 1.79 -23.83
C PRO A 162 -0.21 2.82 -23.35
N MET A 163 -0.32 3.39 -22.14
CA MET A 163 0.73 4.26 -21.59
C MET A 163 2.06 3.52 -21.44
N LEU A 164 2.06 2.30 -20.90
CA LEU A 164 3.26 1.46 -20.79
C LEU A 164 3.86 1.13 -22.15
N LEU A 165 3.03 0.97 -23.18
CA LEU A 165 3.50 0.78 -24.55
C LEU A 165 4.16 2.06 -25.08
N ILE A 166 3.59 3.24 -24.82
CA ILE A 166 4.15 4.54 -25.21
C ILE A 166 5.52 4.73 -24.56
N ILE A 167 5.60 4.63 -23.23
CA ILE A 167 6.89 4.68 -22.49
C ILE A 167 7.85 3.61 -23.04
N GLY A 168 7.29 2.45 -23.35
CA GLY A 168 7.95 1.35 -24.03
C GLY A 168 8.72 1.76 -25.28
N GLY A 169 8.03 2.38 -26.23
CA GLY A 169 8.60 2.71 -27.53
C GLY A 169 9.33 4.04 -27.62
N MET A 170 9.38 4.82 -26.54
CA MET A 170 10.07 6.12 -26.49
C MET A 170 11.59 5.98 -26.27
N SER A 171 12.12 4.78 -26.02
CA SER A 171 13.56 4.55 -25.90
C SER A 171 14.27 4.81 -27.24
N GLY A 172 15.16 5.81 -27.29
CA GLY A 172 16.00 6.07 -28.48
C GLY A 172 15.79 7.42 -29.20
N GLY A 173 15.11 8.40 -28.58
CA GLY A 173 15.18 9.80 -29.01
C GLY A 173 14.13 10.24 -30.03
N GLY A 174 12.90 9.72 -29.95
CA GLY A 174 11.78 10.29 -30.69
C GLY A 174 10.58 9.36 -30.88
N PHE A 175 9.46 9.94 -31.32
CA PHE A 175 8.27 9.20 -31.72
C PHE A 175 8.52 8.52 -33.08
N SER A 176 8.89 7.24 -33.04
CA SER A 176 8.95 6.42 -34.26
C SER A 176 7.54 6.25 -34.85
N TYR A 177 7.42 6.29 -36.18
CA TYR A 177 6.18 5.90 -36.88
C TYR A 177 5.69 4.52 -36.41
N TRP A 178 6.61 3.61 -36.12
CA TRP A 178 6.30 2.27 -35.61
C TRP A 178 5.66 2.29 -34.22
N LEU A 179 6.01 3.25 -33.37
CA LEU A 179 5.36 3.43 -32.07
C LEU A 179 3.90 3.83 -32.25
N ILE A 180 3.61 4.77 -33.15
CA ILE A 180 2.24 5.23 -33.44
C ILE A 180 1.39 4.04 -33.93
N VAL A 181 1.94 3.23 -34.85
CA VAL A 181 1.27 2.02 -35.36
C VAL A 181 1.01 1.03 -34.23
N LYS A 182 1.98 0.77 -33.34
CA LYS A 182 1.80 -0.14 -32.19
C LYS A 182 0.75 0.37 -31.21
N VAL A 183 0.75 1.67 -30.88
CA VAL A 183 -0.25 2.27 -29.99
C VAL A 183 -1.64 2.17 -30.62
N ALA A 184 -1.76 2.53 -31.91
CA ALA A 184 -3.02 2.43 -32.64
C ALA A 184 -3.54 0.98 -32.68
N ALA A 185 -2.66 0.01 -32.94
CA ALA A 185 -2.99 -1.41 -32.91
C ALA A 185 -3.42 -1.86 -31.51
N ALA A 186 -2.70 -1.47 -30.45
CA ALA A 186 -3.05 -1.81 -29.07
C ALA A 186 -4.42 -1.23 -28.68
N VAL A 187 -4.67 0.05 -29.00
CA VAL A 187 -5.97 0.69 -28.74
C VAL A 187 -7.09 0.05 -29.56
N ALA A 188 -6.83 -0.32 -30.81
CA ALA A 188 -7.80 -1.02 -31.68
C ALA A 188 -8.12 -2.42 -31.16
N ILE A 189 -7.11 -3.21 -30.78
CA ILE A 189 -7.28 -4.54 -30.17
C ILE A 189 -8.08 -4.41 -28.87
N LEU A 190 -7.73 -3.44 -28.03
CA LEU A 190 -8.38 -3.24 -26.76
C LEU A 190 -9.84 -2.81 -26.89
N THR A 191 -10.10 -1.87 -27.80
CA THR A 191 -11.46 -1.42 -28.12
C THR A 191 -12.28 -2.57 -28.73
N GLY A 192 -11.68 -3.32 -29.67
CA GLY A 192 -12.30 -4.51 -30.27
C GLY A 192 -12.63 -5.58 -29.24
N ALA A 193 -11.72 -5.86 -28.31
CA ALA A 193 -11.94 -6.78 -27.19
C ALA A 193 -13.09 -6.29 -26.31
N ILE A 194 -13.10 -5.02 -25.89
CA ILE A 194 -14.19 -4.46 -25.08
C ILE A 194 -15.54 -4.58 -25.79
N LEU A 195 -15.62 -4.21 -27.08
CA LEU A 195 -16.86 -4.27 -27.85
C LEU A 195 -17.35 -5.72 -28.02
N PHE A 196 -16.45 -6.64 -28.35
CA PHE A 196 -16.76 -8.07 -28.51
C PHE A 196 -17.25 -8.70 -27.20
N LEU A 197 -16.56 -8.42 -26.08
CA LEU A 197 -16.85 -9.01 -24.77
C LEU A 197 -18.08 -8.37 -24.10
N SER A 198 -18.35 -7.09 -24.36
CA SER A 198 -19.49 -6.37 -23.78
C SER A 198 -20.84 -6.80 -24.37
N GLY A 199 -20.86 -7.26 -25.64
CA GLY A 199 -22.08 -7.59 -26.37
C GLY A 199 -22.60 -9.03 -26.19
N ARG A 200 -21.79 -9.99 -25.74
CA ARG A 200 -22.16 -11.41 -25.72
C ARG A 200 -22.65 -11.92 -24.35
N ARG A 201 -23.39 -13.03 -24.37
CA ARG A 201 -23.59 -13.89 -23.18
C ARG A 201 -22.21 -14.41 -22.74
N LYS A 202 -22.05 -14.72 -21.44
CA LYS A 202 -20.78 -15.15 -20.83
C LYS A 202 -20.07 -16.16 -21.75
N ILE A 203 -18.82 -15.88 -22.13
CA ILE A 203 -18.05 -16.75 -23.02
C ILE A 203 -17.63 -17.99 -22.22
N ASN A 204 -17.79 -19.19 -22.78
CA ASN A 204 -17.17 -20.37 -22.22
C ASN A 204 -15.75 -20.48 -22.78
N LEU A 205 -14.76 -20.52 -21.89
CA LEU A 205 -13.37 -20.77 -22.29
C LEU A 205 -13.25 -22.20 -22.85
N PHE A 206 -12.34 -22.41 -23.80
CA PHE A 206 -12.13 -23.72 -24.44
C PHE A 206 -11.87 -24.85 -23.42
N PHE A 207 -11.23 -24.51 -22.29
CA PHE A 207 -10.92 -25.42 -21.20
C PHE A 207 -11.97 -25.46 -20.08
N ALA A 208 -13.16 -24.89 -20.29
CA ALA A 208 -14.23 -24.82 -19.29
C ALA A 208 -14.56 -26.17 -18.65
N SER A 209 -14.61 -27.23 -19.45
CA SER A 209 -14.88 -28.60 -19.00
C SER A 209 -13.77 -29.13 -18.07
N LEU A 210 -12.50 -28.84 -18.39
CA LEU A 210 -11.36 -29.24 -17.56
C LEU A 210 -11.36 -28.56 -16.19
N LEU A 211 -11.73 -27.26 -16.16
CA LEU A 211 -11.79 -26.48 -14.92
C LEU A 211 -12.86 -27.00 -13.95
N THR A 212 -13.96 -27.56 -14.47
CA THR A 212 -15.00 -28.18 -13.64
C THR A 212 -14.63 -29.57 -13.14
N THR A 213 -13.84 -30.33 -13.90
CA THR A 213 -13.49 -31.72 -13.56
C THR A 213 -12.21 -31.82 -12.71
N LYS A 214 -11.30 -30.85 -12.82
CA LYS A 214 -9.98 -30.87 -12.16
C LYS A 214 -9.69 -29.53 -11.46
N PRO A 215 -10.20 -29.32 -10.24
CA PRO A 215 -10.04 -28.05 -9.53
C PRO A 215 -8.57 -27.67 -9.28
N ASP A 216 -7.67 -28.65 -9.11
CA ASP A 216 -6.24 -28.42 -8.86
C ASP A 216 -5.52 -27.73 -10.02
N LEU A 217 -6.07 -27.79 -11.24
CA LEU A 217 -5.50 -27.15 -12.42
C LEU A 217 -5.98 -25.71 -12.62
N VAL A 218 -6.97 -25.25 -11.85
CA VAL A 218 -7.56 -23.91 -11.99
C VAL A 218 -6.52 -22.79 -11.73
N PRO A 219 -5.71 -22.83 -10.64
CA PRO A 219 -4.69 -21.80 -10.41
C PRO A 219 -3.65 -21.76 -11.53
N VAL A 220 -3.17 -22.93 -11.96
CA VAL A 220 -2.19 -23.05 -13.06
C VAL A 220 -2.77 -22.53 -14.36
N THR A 221 -4.05 -22.79 -14.64
CA THR A 221 -4.73 -22.26 -15.84
C THR A 221 -4.80 -20.73 -15.81
N ALA A 222 -5.11 -20.14 -14.65
CA ALA A 222 -5.11 -18.69 -14.51
C ALA A 222 -3.72 -18.08 -14.78
N LEU A 223 -2.65 -18.69 -14.24
CA LEU A 223 -1.28 -18.26 -14.51
C LEU A 223 -0.89 -18.44 -15.99
N CYS A 224 -1.25 -19.56 -16.59
CA CYS A 224 -1.01 -19.80 -18.03
C CYS A 224 -1.73 -18.78 -18.91
N LEU A 225 -2.95 -18.37 -18.56
CA LEU A 225 -3.66 -17.32 -19.29
C LEU A 225 -2.99 -15.95 -19.12
N CYS A 226 -2.65 -15.58 -17.88
CA CYS A 226 -1.98 -14.33 -17.57
C CYS A 226 -0.63 -14.22 -18.29
N PHE A 227 0.30 -15.15 -18.00
CA PHE A 227 1.65 -15.12 -18.54
C PHE A 227 1.71 -15.53 -20.01
N GLY A 228 0.80 -16.39 -20.48
CA GLY A 228 0.73 -16.77 -21.88
C GLY A 228 0.37 -15.59 -22.79
N PHE A 229 -0.65 -14.81 -22.43
CA PHE A 229 -0.96 -13.59 -23.18
C PHE A 229 0.12 -12.52 -23.02
N ALA A 230 0.71 -12.39 -21.82
CA ALA A 230 1.84 -11.47 -21.61
C ALA A 230 3.03 -11.82 -22.52
N ALA A 231 3.36 -13.11 -22.65
CA ALA A 231 4.41 -13.60 -23.53
C ALA A 231 4.08 -13.32 -25.01
N VAL A 232 2.85 -13.61 -25.46
CA VAL A 232 2.43 -13.31 -26.85
C VAL A 232 2.52 -11.81 -27.14
N ALA A 233 2.09 -10.96 -26.20
CA ALA A 233 2.23 -9.51 -26.33
C ALA A 233 3.71 -9.10 -26.43
N GLY A 234 4.57 -9.60 -25.54
CA GLY A 234 6.01 -9.35 -25.59
C GLY A 234 6.65 -9.77 -26.92
N LEU A 235 6.32 -10.96 -27.42
CA LEU A 235 6.85 -11.50 -28.68
C LEU A 235 6.38 -10.73 -29.92
N THR A 236 5.16 -10.19 -29.89
CA THR A 236 4.63 -9.31 -30.96
C THR A 236 5.13 -7.87 -30.87
N GLY A 237 6.00 -7.58 -29.89
CA GLY A 237 6.56 -6.26 -29.65
C GLY A 237 5.58 -5.27 -29.01
N LEU A 238 4.47 -5.76 -28.46
CA LEU A 238 3.61 -5.07 -27.50
C LEU A 238 4.20 -5.24 -26.08
N SER A 239 3.64 -4.52 -25.11
CA SER A 239 4.09 -4.60 -23.72
C SER A 239 3.51 -5.86 -23.03
N PRO A 240 4.30 -6.68 -22.30
CA PRO A 240 3.76 -7.85 -21.59
C PRO A 240 2.60 -7.54 -20.61
N PRO A 241 2.64 -6.46 -19.82
CA PRO A 241 1.48 -5.99 -19.04
C PRO A 241 0.19 -5.81 -19.86
N PHE A 242 0.29 -5.34 -21.11
CA PHE A 242 -0.88 -5.20 -21.99
C PHE A 242 -1.50 -6.56 -22.33
N GLY A 243 -0.67 -7.59 -22.57
CA GLY A 243 -1.13 -8.95 -22.76
C GLY A 243 -1.82 -9.52 -21.51
N ALA A 244 -1.21 -9.38 -20.35
CA ALA A 244 -1.80 -9.81 -19.07
C ALA A 244 -3.17 -9.16 -18.82
N PHE A 245 -3.29 -7.86 -19.11
CA PHE A 245 -4.55 -7.14 -19.01
C PHE A 245 -5.64 -7.67 -19.97
N LEU A 246 -5.29 -7.96 -21.24
CA LEU A 246 -6.22 -8.56 -22.20
C LEU A 246 -6.68 -9.96 -21.78
N ALA A 247 -5.79 -10.78 -21.23
CA ALA A 247 -6.17 -12.06 -20.63
C ALA A 247 -7.16 -11.86 -19.48
N GLY A 248 -6.92 -10.85 -18.64
CA GLY A 248 -7.82 -10.48 -17.55
C GLY A 248 -9.21 -10.15 -18.05
N LEU A 249 -9.31 -9.30 -19.08
CA LEU A 249 -10.59 -8.95 -19.72
C LEU A 249 -11.32 -10.19 -20.26
N LEU A 250 -10.60 -11.07 -20.97
CA LEU A 250 -11.14 -12.33 -21.49
C LEU A 250 -11.73 -13.19 -20.37
N VAL A 251 -10.97 -13.41 -19.29
CA VAL A 251 -11.41 -14.20 -18.14
C VAL A 251 -12.57 -13.51 -17.41
N GLY A 252 -12.50 -12.20 -17.22
CA GLY A 252 -13.51 -11.38 -16.54
C GLY A 252 -14.89 -11.37 -17.22
N SER A 253 -14.92 -11.65 -18.51
CA SER A 253 -16.16 -11.81 -19.31
C SER A 253 -16.62 -13.26 -19.47
N SER A 254 -15.82 -14.23 -19.00
CA SER A 254 -16.11 -15.66 -19.14
C SER A 254 -17.09 -16.18 -18.07
N ALA A 255 -17.68 -17.36 -18.32
CA ALA A 255 -18.48 -18.06 -17.31
C ALA A 255 -17.61 -18.59 -16.15
N GLN A 256 -16.33 -18.84 -16.42
CA GLN A 256 -15.35 -19.37 -15.46
C GLN A 256 -14.60 -18.27 -14.69
N ARG A 257 -15.06 -17.01 -14.75
CA ARG A 257 -14.48 -15.88 -14.00
C ARG A 257 -14.30 -16.19 -12.51
N GLN A 258 -15.35 -16.67 -11.85
CA GLN A 258 -15.36 -16.85 -10.40
C GLN A 258 -14.29 -17.85 -9.92
N PRO A 259 -14.24 -19.10 -10.42
CA PRO A 259 -13.22 -20.06 -9.98
C PRO A 259 -11.80 -19.58 -10.32
N LEU A 260 -11.58 -18.97 -11.49
CA LEU A 260 -10.26 -18.45 -11.86
C LEU A 260 -9.83 -17.29 -10.95
N TYR A 261 -10.76 -16.38 -10.64
CA TYR A 261 -10.50 -15.24 -9.75
C TYR A 261 -10.16 -15.73 -8.33
N GLU A 262 -10.99 -16.59 -7.74
CA GLU A 262 -10.79 -17.08 -6.36
C GLU A 262 -9.46 -17.82 -6.19
N MET A 263 -9.09 -18.63 -7.18
CA MET A 263 -7.86 -19.42 -7.13
C MET A 263 -6.60 -18.61 -7.46
N ALA A 264 -6.71 -17.58 -8.30
CA ALA A 264 -5.58 -16.72 -8.63
C ALA A 264 -5.34 -15.60 -7.61
N LYS A 265 -6.36 -15.23 -6.80
CA LYS A 265 -6.30 -14.06 -5.91
C LYS A 265 -5.22 -14.19 -4.84
N PRO A 266 -5.05 -15.34 -4.16
CA PRO A 266 -3.96 -15.50 -3.21
C PRO A 266 -2.57 -15.33 -3.85
N ILE A 267 -2.40 -15.82 -5.08
CA ILE A 267 -1.12 -15.72 -5.81
C ILE A 267 -0.83 -14.26 -6.16
N GLU A 268 -1.83 -13.55 -6.69
CA GLU A 268 -1.72 -12.11 -6.94
C GLU A 268 -1.39 -11.34 -5.67
N SER A 269 -2.06 -11.63 -4.55
CA SER A 269 -1.83 -10.91 -3.29
C SER A 269 -0.39 -11.07 -2.78
N ILE A 270 0.22 -12.25 -2.94
CA ILE A 270 1.63 -12.50 -2.58
C ILE A 270 2.58 -11.74 -3.51
N LEU A 271 2.34 -11.77 -4.81
CA LEU A 271 3.19 -11.08 -5.79
C LEU A 271 3.06 -9.56 -5.68
N MET A 272 1.87 -9.05 -5.35
CA MET A 272 1.64 -7.64 -5.06
C MET A 272 2.39 -7.18 -3.81
N MET A 273 2.44 -8.02 -2.76
CA MET A 273 3.28 -7.75 -1.60
C MET A 273 4.75 -7.61 -2.01
N ALA A 274 5.27 -8.52 -2.84
CA ALA A 274 6.65 -8.43 -3.33
C ALA A 274 6.90 -7.17 -4.17
N PHE A 275 5.97 -6.82 -5.07
CA PHE A 275 6.03 -5.60 -5.88
C PHE A 275 6.12 -4.32 -5.03
N PHE A 276 5.20 -4.15 -4.07
CA PHE A 276 5.20 -2.97 -3.20
C PHE A 276 6.36 -2.94 -2.22
N LEU A 277 6.82 -4.11 -1.78
CA LEU A 277 8.04 -4.19 -0.98
C LEU A 277 9.27 -3.75 -1.80
N SER A 278 9.38 -4.18 -3.06
CA SER A 278 10.44 -3.73 -3.98
C SER A 278 10.46 -2.21 -4.12
N ILE A 279 9.28 -1.58 -4.27
CA ILE A 279 9.16 -0.12 -4.27
C ILE A 279 9.67 0.49 -2.95
N GLY A 280 9.32 -0.12 -1.81
CA GLY A 280 9.83 0.30 -0.50
C GLY A 280 11.36 0.24 -0.39
N LEU A 281 12.00 -0.76 -1.01
CA LEU A 281 13.47 -0.87 -1.04
C LEU A 281 14.13 0.25 -1.86
N LEU A 282 13.40 0.84 -2.81
CA LEU A 282 13.88 1.95 -3.64
C LEU A 282 13.78 3.30 -2.94
N ILE A 283 13.02 3.41 -1.85
CA ILE A 283 12.86 4.66 -1.11
C ILE A 283 14.10 4.95 -0.28
N ASP A 284 14.74 6.06 -0.63
CA ASP A 284 15.88 6.62 0.07
C ASP A 284 15.39 7.73 1.04
N LEU A 285 15.49 7.47 2.35
CA LEU A 285 15.04 8.42 3.36
C LEU A 285 15.94 9.65 3.43
N ALA A 286 17.23 9.52 3.10
CA ALA A 286 18.13 10.66 3.05
C ALA A 286 17.75 11.58 1.88
N PHE A 287 17.52 11.00 0.70
CA PHE A 287 17.00 11.74 -0.46
C PHE A 287 15.69 12.46 -0.13
N LEU A 288 14.75 11.79 0.55
CA LEU A 288 13.47 12.38 0.94
C LEU A 288 13.64 13.56 1.89
N TRP A 289 14.57 13.47 2.83
CA TRP A 289 14.85 14.55 3.78
C TRP A 289 15.49 15.76 3.09
N GLU A 290 16.46 15.51 2.21
CA GLU A 290 17.15 16.54 1.42
C GLU A 290 16.22 17.25 0.44
N ASN A 291 15.27 16.51 -0.16
CA ASN A 291 14.36 17.01 -1.20
C ASN A 291 12.92 17.23 -0.71
N LEU A 292 12.71 17.27 0.61
CA LEU A 292 11.37 17.34 1.20
C LEU A 292 10.55 18.51 0.65
N GLY A 293 11.19 19.67 0.47
CA GLY A 293 10.56 20.86 -0.10
C GLY A 293 10.01 20.62 -1.51
N VAL A 294 10.79 19.97 -2.38
CA VAL A 294 10.39 19.65 -3.76
C VAL A 294 9.28 18.61 -3.76
N VAL A 295 9.41 17.55 -2.96
CA VAL A 295 8.40 16.48 -2.85
C VAL A 295 7.05 17.03 -2.39
N VAL A 296 7.04 17.86 -1.34
CA VAL A 296 5.81 18.47 -0.81
C VAL A 296 5.20 19.46 -1.81
N LEU A 297 6.04 20.27 -2.46
CA LEU A 297 5.58 21.22 -3.48
C LEU A 297 4.94 20.50 -4.66
N LEU A 298 5.58 19.45 -5.20
CA LEU A 298 5.05 18.65 -6.29
C LEU A 298 3.77 17.93 -5.88
N TRP A 299 3.74 17.31 -4.70
CA TRP A 299 2.53 16.66 -4.18
C TRP A 299 1.35 17.64 -4.10
N LEU A 300 1.58 18.83 -3.54
CA LEU A 300 0.54 19.86 -3.41
C LEU A 300 0.09 20.35 -4.80
N PHE A 301 1.04 20.64 -5.69
CA PHE A 301 0.76 21.03 -7.06
C PHE A 301 -0.10 19.99 -7.76
N ILE A 302 0.30 18.71 -7.74
CA ILE A 302 -0.42 17.62 -8.41
C ILE A 302 -1.83 17.46 -7.84
N THR A 303 -1.97 17.45 -6.52
CA THR A 303 -3.25 17.26 -5.84
C THR A 303 -4.24 18.38 -6.19
N VAL A 304 -3.79 19.64 -6.14
CA VAL A 304 -4.60 20.81 -6.45
C VAL A 304 -4.90 20.88 -7.94
N PHE A 305 -3.87 20.71 -8.80
CA PHE A 305 -3.99 20.72 -10.25
C PHE A 305 -5.00 19.67 -10.74
N LYS A 306 -4.87 18.41 -10.31
CA LYS A 306 -5.81 17.34 -10.67
C LYS A 306 -7.22 17.63 -10.20
N THR A 307 -7.37 18.15 -8.98
CA THR A 307 -8.70 18.51 -8.46
C THR A 307 -9.34 19.59 -9.31
N ALA A 308 -8.60 20.66 -9.64
CA ALA A 308 -9.09 21.76 -10.44
C ALA A 308 -9.41 21.32 -11.89
N LEU A 309 -8.50 20.57 -12.50
CA LEU A 309 -8.64 20.02 -13.85
C LEU A 309 -9.88 19.14 -13.95
N ASN A 310 -10.01 18.13 -13.08
CA ASN A 310 -11.12 17.20 -13.12
C ASN A 310 -12.45 17.88 -12.78
N THR A 311 -12.45 18.84 -11.84
CA THR A 311 -13.67 19.58 -11.49
C THR A 311 -14.15 20.39 -12.68
N THR A 312 -13.23 21.08 -13.35
CA THR A 312 -13.52 21.87 -14.55
C THR A 312 -14.00 20.98 -15.68
N ALA A 313 -13.29 19.87 -15.97
CA ALA A 313 -13.67 18.93 -17.03
C ALA A 313 -15.08 18.36 -16.81
N LEU A 314 -15.36 17.84 -15.60
CA LEU A 314 -16.68 17.28 -15.26
C LEU A 314 -17.77 18.36 -15.30
N HIS A 315 -17.48 19.58 -14.84
CA HIS A 315 -18.43 20.66 -14.87
C HIS A 315 -18.78 21.12 -16.30
N LEU A 316 -17.78 21.25 -17.18
CA LEU A 316 -17.97 21.55 -18.60
C LEU A 316 -18.77 20.46 -19.33
N MET A 317 -18.70 19.22 -18.84
CA MET A 317 -19.47 18.08 -19.35
C MET A 317 -20.90 18.00 -18.77
N GLY A 318 -21.33 19.01 -18.00
CA GLY A 318 -22.70 19.15 -17.52
C GLY A 318 -22.95 18.59 -16.12
N GLU A 319 -21.92 18.19 -15.38
CA GLU A 319 -22.08 17.78 -13.99
C GLU A 319 -22.23 18.98 -13.05
N ARG A 320 -23.09 18.81 -12.03
CA ARG A 320 -23.30 19.85 -11.01
C ARG A 320 -22.01 20.03 -10.21
N TRP A 321 -21.68 21.27 -9.86
CA TRP A 321 -20.47 21.60 -9.11
C TRP A 321 -20.21 20.71 -7.89
N PRO A 322 -21.22 20.36 -7.06
CA PRO A 322 -20.96 19.52 -5.91
C PRO A 322 -20.55 18.09 -6.24
N VAL A 323 -21.08 17.55 -7.35
CA VAL A 323 -20.75 16.22 -7.86
C VAL A 323 -19.36 16.24 -8.49
N ALA A 324 -19.10 17.23 -9.35
CA ALA A 324 -17.81 17.40 -10.04
C ALA A 324 -16.65 17.56 -9.03
N PHE A 325 -16.81 18.44 -8.04
CA PHE A 325 -15.78 18.68 -7.02
C PHE A 325 -15.52 17.45 -6.15
N LEU A 326 -16.57 16.80 -5.65
CA LEU A 326 -16.42 15.60 -4.82
C LEU A 326 -15.72 14.48 -5.60
N SER A 327 -16.16 14.21 -6.84
CA SER A 327 -15.53 13.20 -7.69
C SER A 327 -14.05 13.52 -7.93
N SER A 328 -13.72 14.79 -8.14
CA SER A 328 -12.35 15.25 -8.42
C SER A 328 -11.44 15.22 -7.20
N ALA A 329 -11.96 15.58 -6.03
CA ALA A 329 -11.21 15.51 -4.79
C ALA A 329 -10.83 14.08 -4.41
N VAL A 330 -11.69 13.10 -4.70
CA VAL A 330 -11.39 11.67 -4.54
C VAL A 330 -10.32 11.20 -5.55
N LEU A 331 -10.37 11.72 -6.78
CA LEU A 331 -9.42 11.39 -7.86
C LEU A 331 -8.05 12.11 -7.74
N ALA A 332 -7.87 13.00 -6.76
CA ALA A 332 -6.73 13.90 -6.69
C ALA A 332 -5.38 13.19 -6.41
N GLN A 333 -5.41 12.02 -5.77
CA GLN A 333 -4.19 11.30 -5.44
C GLN A 333 -3.57 10.60 -6.65
N ILE A 334 -2.28 10.31 -6.54
CA ILE A 334 -1.48 9.60 -7.55
C ILE A 334 -1.61 8.09 -7.35
N GLY A 335 -1.90 7.36 -8.42
CA GLY A 335 -2.10 5.92 -8.38
C GLY A 335 -0.83 5.08 -8.33
N GLU A 336 -0.97 3.84 -7.86
CA GLU A 336 0.09 2.83 -7.77
C GLU A 336 0.74 2.49 -9.12
N PHE A 337 0.03 2.66 -10.23
CA PHE A 337 0.59 2.46 -11.58
C PHE A 337 1.69 3.45 -11.91
N SER A 338 1.81 4.56 -11.18
CA SER A 338 2.92 5.49 -11.31
C SER A 338 4.26 4.83 -10.99
N PHE A 339 4.28 3.86 -10.06
CA PHE A 339 5.47 3.06 -9.78
C PHE A 339 5.81 2.16 -10.97
N VAL A 340 4.80 1.53 -11.58
CA VAL A 340 4.97 0.67 -12.74
C VAL A 340 5.50 1.46 -13.94
N LEU A 341 4.94 2.64 -14.21
CA LEU A 341 5.40 3.53 -15.26
C LEU A 341 6.81 4.06 -15.00
N GLY A 342 7.12 4.43 -13.75
CA GLY A 342 8.45 4.87 -13.34
C GLY A 342 9.50 3.78 -13.53
N GLY A 343 9.21 2.55 -13.10
CA GLY A 343 10.07 1.39 -13.32
C GLY A 343 10.30 1.13 -14.81
N ALA A 344 9.22 1.05 -15.59
CA ALA A 344 9.31 0.81 -17.04
C ALA A 344 10.10 1.91 -17.79
N ALA A 345 10.04 3.15 -17.32
CA ALA A 345 10.83 4.26 -17.87
C ALA A 345 12.31 4.17 -17.45
N MET A 346 12.59 3.75 -16.22
CA MET A 346 13.95 3.55 -15.72
C MET A 346 14.66 2.42 -16.48
N ASP A 347 13.97 1.29 -16.73
CA ASP A 347 14.51 0.16 -17.51
C ASP A 347 14.89 0.54 -18.95
N ARG A 348 14.29 1.63 -19.44
CA ARG A 348 14.50 2.18 -20.79
C ARG A 348 15.40 3.40 -20.81
N TRP A 349 16.02 3.73 -19.68
CA TRP A 349 16.92 4.87 -19.52
C TRP A 349 16.27 6.22 -19.85
N ILE A 350 14.93 6.30 -19.80
CA ILE A 350 14.17 7.55 -19.98
C ILE A 350 14.37 8.46 -18.76
N ILE A 351 14.43 7.86 -17.57
CA ILE A 351 14.68 8.54 -16.31
C ILE A 351 15.87 7.92 -15.59
N GLY A 352 16.59 8.76 -14.85
CA GLY A 352 17.58 8.30 -13.87
C GLY A 352 16.94 7.91 -12.54
N THR A 353 17.76 7.35 -11.65
CA THR A 353 17.34 6.88 -10.31
C THR A 353 16.71 8.00 -9.46
N GLU A 354 17.22 9.23 -9.57
CA GLU A 354 16.73 10.39 -8.82
C GLU A 354 15.28 10.75 -9.17
N ILE A 355 14.95 10.77 -10.47
CA ILE A 355 13.58 11.03 -10.94
C ILE A 355 12.66 9.89 -10.52
N HIS A 356 13.13 8.65 -10.59
CA HIS A 356 12.34 7.50 -10.13
C HIS A 356 12.04 7.59 -8.63
N ARG A 357 13.04 7.93 -7.80
CA ARG A 357 12.86 8.20 -6.36
C ARG A 357 11.86 9.31 -6.10
N LEU A 358 11.88 10.38 -6.90
CA LEU A 358 10.93 11.48 -6.81
C LEU A 358 9.49 11.03 -7.10
N ILE A 359 9.27 10.27 -8.20
CA ILE A 359 7.96 9.70 -8.53
C ILE A 359 7.45 8.83 -7.37
N VAL A 360 8.33 7.96 -6.83
CA VAL A 360 7.97 7.08 -5.72
C VAL A 360 7.58 7.88 -4.49
N ALA A 361 8.41 8.83 -4.07
CA ALA A 361 8.21 9.66 -2.88
C ALA A 361 6.91 10.47 -2.95
N VAL A 362 6.67 11.15 -4.07
CA VAL A 362 5.46 11.96 -4.28
C VAL A 362 4.21 11.07 -4.32
N THR A 363 4.28 9.88 -4.94
CA THR A 363 3.17 8.93 -4.96
C THR A 363 2.83 8.41 -3.56
N VAL A 364 3.83 7.98 -2.79
CA VAL A 364 3.62 7.49 -1.41
C VAL A 364 3.04 8.58 -0.51
N LEU A 365 3.61 9.79 -0.58
CA LEU A 365 3.09 10.95 0.16
C LEU A 365 1.64 11.25 -0.26
N SER A 366 1.35 11.17 -1.55
CA SER A 366 -0.01 11.34 -2.08
C SER A 366 -0.98 10.32 -1.50
N LEU A 367 -0.65 9.02 -1.52
CA LEU A 367 -1.53 7.96 -1.04
C LEU A 367 -1.85 8.12 0.46
N ILE A 368 -0.82 8.35 1.29
CA ILE A 368 -0.96 8.49 2.75
C ILE A 368 -1.82 9.73 3.09
N SER A 369 -1.64 10.83 2.36
CA SER A 369 -2.34 12.09 2.62
C SER A 369 -3.73 12.19 1.99
N SER A 370 -4.08 11.32 1.02
CA SER A 370 -5.38 11.37 0.30
C SER A 370 -6.60 11.45 1.21
N PRO A 371 -6.74 10.60 2.25
CA PRO A 371 -7.91 10.66 3.13
C PRO A 371 -8.02 12.00 3.87
N LEU A 372 -6.89 12.56 4.29
CA LEU A 372 -6.81 13.87 4.94
C LEU A 372 -7.17 14.99 3.97
N TYR A 373 -6.67 14.92 2.74
CA TYR A 373 -7.02 15.87 1.68
C TYR A 373 -8.51 15.87 1.39
N LEU A 374 -9.13 14.70 1.20
CA LEU A 374 -10.58 14.60 0.96
C LEU A 374 -11.40 15.13 2.14
N ALA A 375 -11.01 14.82 3.37
CA ALA A 375 -11.68 15.34 4.55
C ALA A 375 -11.66 16.87 4.57
N THR A 376 -10.52 17.46 4.21
CA THR A 376 -10.34 18.92 4.12
C THR A 376 -11.16 19.51 2.96
N ALA A 377 -11.08 18.91 1.77
CA ALA A 377 -11.81 19.34 0.58
C ALA A 377 -13.34 19.36 0.81
N ARG A 378 -13.88 18.32 1.47
CA ARG A 378 -15.31 18.26 1.82
C ARG A 378 -15.72 19.35 2.80
N ARG A 379 -14.88 19.67 3.81
CA ARG A 379 -15.14 20.77 4.76
C ARG A 379 -15.17 22.13 4.06
N VAL A 380 -14.29 22.35 3.09
CA VAL A 380 -14.26 23.57 2.27
C VAL A 380 -15.53 23.65 1.40
N GLN A 381 -15.90 22.56 0.72
CA GLN A 381 -17.08 22.51 -0.15
C GLN A 381 -18.39 22.80 0.59
N GLN A 382 -18.58 22.24 1.79
CA GLN A 382 -19.78 22.50 2.60
C GLN A 382 -19.92 23.96 3.02
N ARG A 383 -18.81 24.72 3.03
CA ARG A 383 -18.77 26.13 3.43
C ARG A 383 -18.71 27.11 2.28
N ALA A 384 -18.31 26.70 1.07
CA ALA A 384 -18.41 27.50 -0.15
C ALA A 384 -19.87 27.84 -0.54
N LEU A 385 -20.86 27.31 0.19
CA LEU A 385 -22.26 27.72 0.14
C LEU A 385 -22.55 28.98 0.99
N HIS A 386 -21.58 29.50 1.74
CA HIS A 386 -21.63 30.77 2.49
C HIS A 386 -20.47 31.69 2.07
N PRO A 387 -20.64 33.03 2.03
CA PRO A 387 -19.55 33.96 1.71
C PRO A 387 -18.42 33.85 2.75
N VAL A 388 -17.17 33.87 2.30
CA VAL A 388 -15.99 33.76 3.16
C VAL A 388 -15.13 35.01 2.99
N ASP A 389 -14.95 35.78 4.06
CA ASP A 389 -14.28 37.08 4.02
C ASP A 389 -12.76 37.01 4.26
N SER A 390 -12.20 35.89 4.74
CA SER A 390 -10.74 35.78 4.99
C SER A 390 -10.16 34.35 5.09
N LEU A 391 -8.90 34.17 4.67
CA LEU A 391 -8.09 32.94 4.74
C LEU A 391 -7.82 32.49 6.20
N LYS A 392 -7.75 33.43 7.15
CA LYS A 392 -7.62 33.12 8.59
C LYS A 392 -8.89 32.48 9.15
N ASP A 393 -10.07 32.90 8.69
CA ASP A 393 -11.35 32.34 9.13
C ASP A 393 -11.53 30.90 8.62
N VAL A 394 -11.07 30.61 7.41
CA VAL A 394 -11.04 29.25 6.86
C VAL A 394 -10.16 28.34 7.72
N LEU A 395 -8.93 28.74 8.02
CA LEU A 395 -8.00 27.93 8.83
C LEU A 395 -8.51 27.71 10.25
N LEU A 396 -8.96 28.77 10.95
CA LEU A 396 -9.45 28.69 12.33
C LEU A 396 -10.71 27.84 12.44
N HIS A 397 -11.61 27.86 11.45
CA HIS A 397 -12.89 27.14 11.53
C HIS A 397 -12.87 25.75 10.90
N VAL A 398 -11.99 25.47 9.93
CA VAL A 398 -11.79 24.13 9.35
C VAL A 398 -11.05 23.21 10.34
N TYR A 399 -10.12 23.74 11.13
CA TYR A 399 -9.33 23.00 12.11
C TYR A 399 -9.75 23.22 13.57
N SER A 400 -10.85 23.93 13.84
CA SER A 400 -11.31 24.25 15.21
C SER A 400 -11.45 23.02 16.13
N ARG A 401 -11.96 21.90 15.62
CA ARG A 401 -12.06 20.64 16.38
C ARG A 401 -10.71 19.98 16.62
N GLU A 402 -9.80 20.04 15.64
CA GLU A 402 -8.45 19.49 15.78
C GLU A 402 -7.60 20.34 16.73
N TRP A 403 -7.74 21.67 16.74
CA TRP A 403 -7.06 22.55 17.69
C TRP A 403 -7.49 22.31 19.15
N VAL A 404 -8.77 21.99 19.39
CA VAL A 404 -9.26 21.62 20.73
C VAL A 404 -8.84 20.18 21.10
N ALA A 405 -8.79 19.26 20.12
CA ALA A 405 -8.35 17.89 20.34
C ALA A 405 -6.84 17.78 20.55
N THR A 406 -6.02 18.53 19.80
CA THR A 406 -4.57 18.61 20.01
C THR A 406 -4.25 19.28 21.34
N ARG A 407 -4.98 20.33 21.75
CA ARG A 407 -4.79 20.97 23.07
C ARG A 407 -5.18 20.03 24.23
N LYS A 408 -6.18 19.18 24.06
CA LYS A 408 -6.53 18.11 25.04
C LYS A 408 -5.53 16.95 25.01
N ALA A 409 -5.04 16.57 23.83
CA ALA A 409 -4.03 15.51 23.68
C ALA A 409 -2.66 15.96 24.23
N THR A 410 -2.22 17.19 23.98
CA THR A 410 -1.00 17.77 24.57
C THR A 410 -1.14 17.94 26.07
N ALA A 411 -2.33 18.33 26.58
CA ALA A 411 -2.58 18.35 28.02
C ALA A 411 -2.55 16.93 28.63
N GLY A 412 -3.11 15.93 27.95
CA GLY A 412 -3.08 14.53 28.37
C GLY A 412 -1.66 13.93 28.34
N VAL A 413 -0.87 14.27 27.33
CA VAL A 413 0.54 13.87 27.20
C VAL A 413 1.41 14.57 28.23
N LEU A 414 1.20 15.85 28.53
CA LEU A 414 1.89 16.57 29.59
C LEU A 414 1.55 16.03 31.00
N LEU A 415 0.29 15.64 31.23
CA LEU A 415 -0.13 15.00 32.48
C LEU A 415 0.35 13.55 32.60
N ALA A 416 0.45 12.82 31.49
CA ALA A 416 1.06 11.50 31.46
C ALA A 416 2.58 11.59 31.69
N ALA A 417 3.25 12.56 31.06
CA ALA A 417 4.66 12.86 31.26
C ALA A 417 4.94 13.28 32.71
N SER A 418 4.09 14.13 33.33
CA SER A 418 4.28 14.51 34.73
C SER A 418 4.04 13.34 35.70
N ARG A 419 3.15 12.39 35.38
CA ARG A 419 2.97 11.15 36.16
C ARG A 419 4.16 10.19 36.03
N VAL A 420 4.77 10.08 34.85
CA VAL A 420 5.97 9.28 34.61
C VAL A 420 7.21 9.92 35.27
N ILE A 421 7.32 11.24 35.25
CA ILE A 421 8.38 11.98 35.96
C ILE A 421 8.19 11.86 37.49
N GLY A 422 6.95 11.92 37.99
CA GLY A 422 6.64 11.72 39.41
C GLY A 422 6.85 10.27 39.88
N SER A 423 6.59 9.27 39.03
CA SER A 423 6.84 7.87 39.36
C SER A 423 8.33 7.52 39.34
N THR A 424 9.10 8.08 38.42
CA THR A 424 10.57 7.93 38.38
C THR A 424 11.26 8.63 39.54
N GLN A 425 10.74 9.77 40.02
CA GLN A 425 11.21 10.38 41.27
C GLN A 425 10.91 9.51 42.50
N LYS A 426 9.70 8.91 42.60
CA LYS A 426 9.37 7.99 43.70
C LYS A 426 10.21 6.71 43.69
N VAL A 427 10.55 6.20 42.51
CA VAL A 427 11.47 5.05 42.36
C VAL A 427 12.90 5.44 42.73
N ARG A 428 13.40 6.62 42.33
CA ARG A 428 14.72 7.11 42.75
C ARG A 428 14.81 7.34 44.26
N VAL A 429 13.75 7.87 44.90
CA VAL A 429 13.70 8.03 46.36
C VAL A 429 13.65 6.68 47.08
N LYS A 430 12.84 5.71 46.60
CA LYS A 430 12.85 4.35 47.16
C LYS A 430 14.20 3.65 47.01
N PHE A 431 14.87 3.82 45.86
CA PHE A 431 16.21 3.29 45.65
C PHE A 431 17.25 4.00 46.51
N ALA A 432 17.16 5.31 46.72
CA ALA A 432 18.06 6.05 47.61
C ALA A 432 17.87 5.65 49.08
N VAL A 433 16.62 5.47 49.53
CA VAL A 433 16.30 4.99 50.90
C VAL A 433 16.75 3.54 51.09
N ALA A 434 16.56 2.67 50.08
CA ALA A 434 17.06 1.29 50.14
C ALA A 434 18.60 1.22 50.15
N ARG A 435 19.28 2.13 49.44
CA ARG A 435 20.75 2.22 49.43
C ARG A 435 21.30 2.78 50.74
N ALA A 436 20.61 3.74 51.36
CA ALA A 436 20.94 4.26 52.68
C ALA A 436 20.71 3.21 53.79
N ALA A 437 19.66 2.39 53.67
CA ALA A 437 19.40 1.27 54.57
C ALA A 437 20.45 0.15 54.41
N ALA A 438 20.91 -0.11 53.18
CA ALA A 438 21.98 -1.06 52.91
C ALA A 438 23.34 -0.58 53.46
N SER A 439 23.67 0.71 53.34
CA SER A 439 24.90 1.28 53.91
C SER A 439 24.89 1.35 55.43
N GLY A 440 23.72 1.48 56.06
CA GLY A 440 23.58 1.41 57.53
C GLY A 440 23.75 -0.01 58.08
N ALA A 441 23.33 -1.03 57.32
CA ALA A 441 23.53 -2.44 57.69
C ALA A 441 25.01 -2.89 57.52
N GLU A 442 25.75 -2.31 56.56
CA GLU A 442 27.20 -2.52 56.42
C GLU A 442 28.01 -1.86 57.55
N SER A 443 27.59 -0.72 58.10
CA SER A 443 28.26 -0.14 59.29
C SER A 443 28.01 -0.93 60.57
N GLU A 444 26.81 -1.50 60.74
CA GLU A 444 26.45 -2.27 61.94
C GLU A 444 27.08 -3.68 61.96
N SER A 445 27.40 -4.23 60.78
CA SER A 445 28.13 -5.50 60.63
C SER A 445 29.66 -5.35 60.67
N ALA A 446 30.19 -4.16 60.36
CA ALA A 446 31.61 -3.84 60.50
C ALA A 446 32.03 -3.57 61.96
N ASP A 447 31.13 -3.03 62.79
CA ASP A 447 31.38 -2.82 64.23
C ASP A 447 31.26 -4.11 65.06
N LEU A 448 30.57 -5.14 64.56
CA LEU A 448 30.49 -6.46 65.21
C LEU A 448 31.63 -7.42 64.81
N THR A 449 32.36 -7.13 63.72
CA THR A 449 33.47 -7.98 63.23
C THR A 449 34.86 -7.51 63.67
N THR A 450 34.94 -6.40 64.41
CA THR A 450 36.20 -5.89 65.00
C THR A 450 36.36 -6.23 66.49
N ALA A 451 35.42 -6.95 67.10
CA ALA A 451 35.45 -7.30 68.53
C ALA A 451 35.87 -8.76 68.87
N GLU A 452 36.02 -9.66 67.88
CA GLU A 452 36.45 -11.05 68.13
C GLU A 452 37.61 -11.43 67.21
N GLY A 453 38.82 -11.02 67.62
CA GLY A 453 40.05 -11.30 66.90
C GLY A 453 41.26 -11.26 67.82
N ALA A 454 41.22 -12.02 68.92
CA ALA A 454 42.39 -12.32 69.73
C ALA A 454 42.39 -13.80 70.14
N SER A 455 43.58 -14.41 69.98
CA SER A 455 44.04 -15.73 70.43
C SER A 455 43.63 -16.99 69.64
N SER A 456 44.66 -17.60 69.01
CA SER A 456 45.06 -19.04 69.04
C SER A 456 44.02 -20.11 68.65
N ASP A 457 44.31 -21.25 68.05
CA ASP A 457 45.53 -21.96 67.63
C ASP A 457 45.01 -23.14 66.76
N ASP A 458 45.89 -23.65 65.92
CA ASP A 458 46.06 -25.06 65.50
C ASP A 458 44.90 -25.97 64.99
N ALA A 459 45.32 -26.73 63.97
CA ALA A 459 44.99 -28.12 63.64
C ALA A 459 43.82 -28.46 62.68
N ASP A 460 44.25 -29.02 61.54
CA ASP A 460 43.63 -30.05 60.66
C ASP A 460 43.27 -31.35 61.43
N PRO A 461 42.63 -32.44 60.91
CA PRO A 461 41.88 -32.68 59.66
C PRO A 461 40.50 -33.40 59.84
N GLY A 462 39.76 -33.56 58.73
CA GLY A 462 39.22 -34.88 58.35
C GLY A 462 37.84 -35.37 58.86
N THR A 463 36.90 -35.49 57.92
CA THR A 463 35.91 -36.58 57.71
C THR A 463 34.95 -37.04 58.82
N GLY A 464 33.64 -37.09 58.49
CA GLY A 464 32.83 -38.28 58.84
C GLY A 464 31.36 -38.08 59.25
N ALA A 465 30.47 -38.67 58.45
CA ALA A 465 29.23 -39.38 58.83
C ALA A 465 27.89 -38.61 59.10
N LEU A 466 26.90 -39.09 58.34
CA LEU A 466 25.42 -38.96 58.38
C LEU A 466 24.79 -39.43 59.73
N PRO A 467 23.44 -39.42 59.97
CA PRO A 467 22.28 -39.09 59.12
C PRO A 467 21.17 -38.22 59.75
N GLY A 468 20.25 -37.71 58.92
CA GLY A 468 19.06 -36.96 59.31
C GLY A 468 17.73 -37.73 59.33
N ARG A 469 16.82 -37.31 60.22
CA ARG A 469 15.36 -37.56 60.31
C ARG A 469 14.70 -36.32 60.96
N PRO A 470 13.37 -36.12 60.92
CA PRO A 470 12.37 -36.49 59.92
C PRO A 470 11.37 -35.34 59.56
N ARG A 471 10.52 -35.62 58.56
CA ARG A 471 9.35 -34.84 58.06
C ARG A 471 8.05 -35.14 58.82
N ARG A 472 7.13 -34.16 58.87
CA ARG A 472 5.64 -34.26 58.89
C ARG A 472 5.10 -32.95 58.27
N GLY A 473 4.02 -32.85 57.47
CA GLY A 473 3.06 -33.80 56.91
C GLY A 473 1.80 -33.05 56.38
N ARG A 474 1.03 -33.75 55.53
CA ARG A 474 -0.36 -33.50 55.03
C ARG A 474 -0.51 -32.53 53.82
N GLY A 475 -1.25 -32.84 52.75
CA GLY A 475 -2.00 -34.03 52.38
C GLY A 475 -3.18 -33.73 51.44
N ARG A 476 -3.28 -34.53 50.35
CA ARG A 476 -4.49 -34.93 49.57
C ARG A 476 -5.10 -33.92 48.59
N SER A 477 -5.72 -34.31 47.47
CA SER A 477 -5.53 -35.35 46.42
C SER A 477 -6.77 -35.23 45.51
N TRP A 478 -6.57 -35.21 44.19
CA TRP A 478 -7.61 -35.28 43.16
C TRP A 478 -8.34 -36.64 43.12
N PRO A 479 -9.48 -36.73 42.41
CA PRO A 479 -9.80 -37.94 41.66
C PRO A 479 -10.16 -37.68 40.18
N ARG A 480 -9.71 -38.63 39.34
CA ARG A 480 -10.21 -38.94 37.98
C ARG A 480 -11.48 -39.80 38.09
N THR A 481 -12.43 -39.71 37.16
CA THR A 481 -12.73 -40.69 36.07
C THR A 481 -14.14 -40.53 35.45
N MET A 482 -14.17 -40.66 34.11
CA MET A 482 -15.17 -41.25 33.19
C MET A 482 -16.68 -41.40 33.55
N GLY A 483 -17.55 -41.12 32.56
CA GLY A 483 -18.82 -41.86 32.40
C GLY A 483 -19.97 -41.25 31.58
N ARG A 484 -19.94 -41.46 30.25
CA ARG A 484 -21.06 -41.78 29.31
C ARG A 484 -22.49 -41.16 29.43
N ALA A 485 -22.93 -40.67 28.26
CA ALA A 485 -24.15 -41.04 27.51
C ALA A 485 -25.50 -40.29 27.69
N GLY A 486 -26.10 -39.97 26.52
CA GLY A 486 -27.56 -39.87 26.29
C GLY A 486 -28.04 -38.48 25.85
N ARG A 487 -28.13 -38.17 24.54
CA ARG A 487 -29.21 -38.45 23.54
C ARG A 487 -30.32 -37.37 23.46
N ARG A 488 -30.50 -36.89 22.20
CA ARG A 488 -31.71 -36.36 21.52
C ARG A 488 -32.23 -35.00 22.00
N GLY A 489 -32.70 -34.08 21.14
CA GLY A 489 -32.94 -34.09 19.69
C GLY A 489 -34.04 -33.07 19.35
N SER A 490 -34.05 -32.60 18.10
CA SER A 490 -35.09 -31.84 17.36
C SER A 490 -35.45 -30.43 17.87
N GLY A 491 -35.74 -29.44 17.04
CA GLY A 491 -35.89 -29.36 15.59
C GLY A 491 -36.56 -28.03 15.22
N ASP A 492 -36.29 -27.59 13.98
CA ASP A 492 -37.08 -26.77 13.05
C ASP A 492 -37.65 -25.41 13.50
N ASN A 493 -37.19 -24.33 12.85
CA ASN A 493 -37.81 -23.81 11.61
C ASN A 493 -36.87 -22.86 10.86
#